data_AF-A0A661W9K1-F1
#
_entry.id   AF-A0A661W9K1-F1
#
_cell.length_a   1.000
_cell.length_b   1.000
_cell.length_c   1.000
_cell.angle_alpha   90.00
_cell.angle_beta   90.00
_cell.angle_gamma   90.00
#
_symmetry.space_group_name_H-M   'P 1'
#
loop_
_entity.id
_entity.type
_entity.pdbx_description
1 polymer ?
#
loop_
_entity_poly.entity_id
_entity_poly.type
_entity_poly.pdbx_seq_one_letter_code
_entity_poly.pdbx_strand_id
1 'polypeptide(L)'
;MRPIHSRIKLEQMIGRGTRVHEACKMTNLLPNGRKEGFLIIDFWENDFNKPPEKEIAQSLPVLVSIFNTRLKLLEHFLDDQNTKAFKKTSADLQKMVTLIPLENFSVQKKYPLVERAWTDSFWGYLTYTDLEFLKLHVGPLLRFAAGTDVQAATFVSKVERLKLKILQGKDPTKTAQSVAEDVSRLPKFVYEADPSKETSRDFCLSPAIMNASPDELDTLISALADQMRYRKERADTFLEIDLQDLIETRGYLILQNREEPIYYEEYRQQVNQRVLDLVAEHPTITALDRGEAVSDMQLIELERTLREELGTGEIRFSEENFRKAYRMQVGSLLEFLRELLELEGIPDYQEIVKRQFAGYIESQIFNGSQISFLRAVQSVFVQKRHLKRTDLYDPPLTSFGEDAVERLFTDEQIEDVLKFAEKLAI
;
A
#
# COMPACT_ATOMS: atom_id res chain seq x y z
N MET A 1 -49.71 1.42 10.00
CA MET A 1 -50.15 2.36 8.93
C MET A 1 -48.92 3.10 8.42
N ARG A 2 -48.90 3.61 7.19
CA ARG A 2 -47.77 4.38 6.64
C ARG A 2 -48.24 5.83 6.36
N PRO A 3 -47.40 6.85 6.59
CA PRO A 3 -47.77 8.24 6.29
C PRO A 3 -48.04 8.45 4.80
N ILE A 4 -48.92 9.39 4.47
CA ILE A 4 -49.28 9.77 3.10
C ILE A 4 -48.63 11.11 2.79
N HIS A 5 -47.63 11.11 1.92
CA HIS A 5 -46.89 12.32 1.55
C HIS A 5 -47.44 13.05 0.31
N SER A 6 -48.42 12.47 -0.39
CA SER A 6 -48.99 13.04 -1.62
C SER A 6 -50.42 13.50 -1.41
N ARG A 7 -50.68 14.78 -1.69
CA ARG A 7 -52.02 15.37 -1.62
C ARG A 7 -53.01 14.67 -2.57
N ILE A 8 -52.57 14.38 -3.79
CA ILE A 8 -53.38 13.67 -4.80
C ILE A 8 -53.77 12.28 -4.29
N LYS A 9 -52.83 11.56 -3.67
CA LYS A 9 -53.10 10.23 -3.13
C LYS A 9 -54.12 10.27 -1.98
N LEU A 10 -54.05 11.29 -1.11
CA LEU A 10 -55.05 11.50 -0.07
C LEU A 10 -56.45 11.71 -0.67
N GLU A 11 -56.58 12.59 -1.66
CA GLU A 11 -57.86 12.86 -2.33
C GLU A 11 -58.42 11.61 -3.03
N GLN A 12 -57.56 10.80 -3.66
CA GLN A 12 -57.96 9.51 -4.22
C GLN A 12 -58.44 8.51 -3.16
N MET A 13 -57.79 8.48 -1.99
CA MET A 13 -58.20 7.62 -0.87
C MET A 13 -59.55 8.07 -0.30
N ILE A 14 -59.76 9.37 -0.14
CA ILE A 14 -61.06 9.95 0.25
C ILE A 14 -62.13 9.59 -0.79
N GLY A 15 -61.85 9.75 -2.08
CA GLY A 15 -62.77 9.38 -3.16
C GLY A 15 -63.11 7.88 -3.21
N ARG A 16 -62.22 6.99 -2.77
CA ARG A 16 -62.55 5.57 -2.58
C ARG A 16 -63.49 5.39 -1.37
N GLY A 17 -63.29 6.17 -0.31
CA GLY A 17 -64.13 6.22 0.89
C GLY A 17 -65.55 6.71 0.64
N THR A 18 -65.77 7.65 -0.28
CA THR A 18 -67.11 8.24 -0.56
C THR A 18 -68.07 7.35 -1.36
N ARG A 19 -67.63 6.18 -1.84
CA ARG A 19 -68.48 5.27 -2.62
C ARG A 19 -69.72 4.83 -1.82
N VAL A 20 -70.89 4.80 -2.48
CA VAL A 20 -72.15 4.35 -1.88
C VAL A 20 -72.12 2.86 -1.52
N HIS A 21 -73.05 2.44 -0.65
CA HIS A 21 -73.14 1.06 -0.17
C HIS A 21 -73.26 0.03 -1.32
N GLU A 22 -73.99 0.35 -2.38
CA GLU A 22 -74.20 -0.52 -3.56
C GLU A 22 -72.90 -0.91 -4.27
N ALA A 23 -71.84 -0.11 -4.14
CA ALA A 23 -70.53 -0.40 -4.71
C ALA A 23 -69.69 -1.37 -3.86
N CYS A 24 -70.16 -1.76 -2.68
CA CYS A 24 -69.44 -2.65 -1.76
C CYS A 24 -69.66 -4.13 -2.12
N LYS A 25 -68.59 -4.81 -2.55
CA LYS A 25 -68.63 -6.25 -2.88
C LYS A 25 -68.49 -7.17 -1.66
N MET A 26 -68.10 -6.62 -0.51
CA MET A 26 -67.78 -7.38 0.71
C MET A 26 -68.50 -6.78 1.91
N THR A 27 -69.82 -6.90 1.94
CA THR A 27 -70.67 -6.32 2.99
C THR A 27 -70.40 -6.90 4.38
N ASN A 28 -69.91 -8.14 4.46
CA ASN A 28 -69.52 -8.82 5.70
C ASN A 28 -68.37 -8.14 6.46
N LEU A 29 -67.58 -7.28 5.81
CA LEU A 29 -66.51 -6.51 6.44
C LEU A 29 -66.99 -5.15 7.00
N LEU A 30 -68.25 -4.79 6.74
CA LEU A 30 -68.83 -3.54 7.24
C LEU A 30 -69.43 -3.76 8.63
N PRO A 31 -69.32 -2.76 9.54
CA PRO A 31 -70.10 -2.76 10.77
C PRO A 31 -71.59 -2.93 10.44
N ASN A 32 -72.24 -3.94 11.03
CA ASN A 32 -73.65 -4.24 10.82
C ASN A 32 -74.05 -4.52 9.35
N GLY A 33 -73.09 -4.87 8.48
CA GLY A 33 -73.37 -5.23 7.08
C GLY A 33 -73.75 -4.06 6.17
N ARG A 34 -73.77 -2.82 6.66
CA ARG A 34 -74.20 -1.63 5.92
C ARG A 34 -73.17 -0.50 6.01
N LYS A 35 -73.02 0.24 4.91
CA LYS A 35 -72.11 1.40 4.88
C LYS A 35 -72.91 2.67 5.13
N GLU A 36 -72.78 3.21 6.34
CA GLU A 36 -73.40 4.49 6.73
C GLU A 36 -72.45 5.68 6.55
N GLY A 37 -71.15 5.44 6.66
CA GLY A 37 -70.12 6.45 6.47
C GLY A 37 -68.74 5.85 6.36
N PHE A 38 -67.73 6.70 6.42
CA PHE A 38 -66.33 6.31 6.56
C PHE A 38 -65.62 7.32 7.47
N LEU A 39 -64.59 6.85 8.17
CA LEU A 39 -63.75 7.69 9.01
C LEU A 39 -62.38 7.83 8.36
N ILE A 40 -61.79 9.01 8.52
CA ILE A 40 -60.40 9.27 8.17
C ILE A 40 -59.63 9.27 9.49
N ILE A 41 -58.64 8.39 9.59
CA ILE A 41 -57.70 8.39 10.71
C ILE A 41 -56.54 9.26 10.27
N ASP A 42 -56.44 10.45 10.85
CA ASP A 42 -55.32 11.35 10.59
C ASP A 42 -54.09 10.88 11.37
N PHE A 43 -52.95 10.86 10.68
CA PHE A 43 -51.67 10.48 11.25
C PHE A 43 -50.76 11.71 11.21
N TRP A 44 -50.31 12.15 12.38
CA TRP A 44 -49.64 13.44 12.58
C TRP A 44 -48.42 13.67 11.65
N GLU A 45 -47.75 12.61 11.18
CA GLU A 45 -46.58 12.70 10.28
C GLU A 45 -46.90 12.84 8.78
N ASN A 46 -48.14 13.23 8.42
CA ASN A 46 -48.50 13.49 7.03
C ASN A 46 -47.87 14.82 6.54
N ASP A 47 -46.73 14.74 5.86
CA ASP A 47 -46.10 15.90 5.20
C ASP A 47 -46.43 15.95 3.70
N PHE A 48 -47.36 16.84 3.32
CA PHE A 48 -47.81 17.05 1.93
C PHE A 48 -46.96 18.05 1.14
N ASN A 49 -46.02 18.74 1.80
CA ASN A 49 -45.15 19.73 1.17
C ASN A 49 -43.80 19.14 0.73
N LYS A 50 -43.58 17.84 0.97
CA LYS A 50 -42.37 17.13 0.56
C LYS A 50 -42.29 17.12 -0.97
N PRO A 51 -41.19 17.61 -1.59
CA PRO A 51 -41.02 17.53 -3.04
C PRO A 51 -41.06 16.05 -3.49
N PRO A 52 -41.62 15.74 -4.67
CA PRO A 52 -41.64 14.37 -5.16
C PRO A 52 -40.21 13.86 -5.27
N GLU A 53 -39.85 12.89 -4.42
CA GLU A 53 -38.63 12.12 -4.59
C GLU A 53 -38.68 11.53 -6.01
N LYS A 54 -37.63 11.76 -6.81
CA LYS A 54 -37.50 11.14 -8.13
C LYS A 54 -37.80 9.66 -7.96
N GLU A 55 -38.81 9.14 -8.67
CA GLU A 55 -39.08 7.70 -8.70
C GLU A 55 -37.76 7.02 -9.03
N ILE A 56 -37.16 6.37 -8.02
CA ILE A 56 -36.03 5.50 -8.24
C ILE A 56 -36.61 4.40 -9.12
N ALA A 57 -36.27 4.43 -10.41
CA ALA A 57 -36.69 3.40 -11.35
C ALA A 57 -36.42 2.05 -10.69
N GLN A 58 -37.47 1.30 -10.37
CA GLN A 58 -37.32 0.03 -9.65
C GLN A 58 -36.36 -0.83 -10.45
N SER A 59 -35.15 -1.02 -9.93
CA SER A 59 -34.11 -1.79 -10.59
C SER A 59 -34.62 -3.21 -10.78
N LEU A 60 -34.49 -3.75 -11.99
CA LEU A 60 -34.80 -5.15 -12.27
C LEU A 60 -34.10 -6.04 -11.24
N PRO A 61 -34.78 -7.05 -10.66
CA PRO A 61 -34.14 -7.98 -9.74
C PRO A 61 -32.89 -8.60 -10.38
N VAL A 62 -31.83 -8.77 -9.60
CA VAL A 62 -30.50 -9.16 -10.11
C VAL A 62 -30.56 -10.45 -10.92
N LEU A 63 -31.32 -11.46 -10.47
CA LEU A 63 -31.51 -12.72 -11.19
C LEU A 63 -32.17 -12.53 -12.56
N VAL A 64 -33.17 -11.64 -12.65
CA VAL A 64 -33.81 -11.29 -13.93
C VAL A 64 -32.80 -10.62 -14.85
N SER A 65 -31.92 -9.76 -14.32
CA SER A 65 -30.85 -9.14 -15.09
C SER A 65 -29.84 -10.17 -15.59
N ILE A 66 -29.36 -11.08 -14.74
CA ILE A 66 -28.43 -12.15 -15.13
C ILE A 66 -29.04 -13.01 -16.23
N PHE A 67 -30.28 -13.44 -16.06
CA PHE A 67 -30.98 -14.28 -17.02
C PHE A 67 -31.07 -13.60 -18.39
N ASN A 68 -31.49 -12.33 -18.41
CA ASN A 68 -31.56 -11.56 -19.65
C ASN A 68 -30.19 -11.35 -20.30
N THR A 69 -29.13 -11.17 -19.52
CA THR A 69 -27.76 -11.07 -20.05
C THR A 69 -27.30 -12.40 -20.64
N ARG A 70 -27.57 -13.53 -19.99
CA ARG A 70 -27.26 -14.87 -20.50
C ARG A 70 -28.03 -15.23 -21.76
N LEU A 71 -29.30 -14.81 -21.88
CA LEU A 71 -30.04 -14.95 -23.13
C LEU A 71 -29.38 -14.18 -24.27
N LYS A 72 -28.94 -12.93 -24.03
CA LYS A 72 -28.19 -12.16 -25.03
C LYS A 72 -26.84 -12.80 -25.38
N LEU A 73 -26.18 -13.44 -24.42
CA LEU A 73 -24.98 -14.22 -24.70
C LEU A 73 -25.30 -15.41 -25.61
N LEU A 74 -26.37 -16.16 -25.34
CA LEU A 74 -26.82 -17.25 -26.23
C LEU A 74 -27.19 -16.77 -27.63
N GLU A 75 -27.78 -15.59 -27.78
CA GLU A 75 -28.07 -15.00 -29.11
C GLU A 75 -26.82 -14.93 -29.99
N HIS A 76 -25.64 -14.65 -29.41
CA HIS A 76 -24.37 -14.60 -30.14
C HIS A 76 -23.83 -15.97 -30.57
N PHE A 77 -24.30 -17.05 -29.95
CA PHE A 77 -23.85 -18.42 -30.22
C PHE A 77 -24.95 -19.28 -30.85
N LEU A 78 -26.09 -18.69 -31.23
CA LEU A 78 -27.26 -19.44 -31.69
C LEU A 78 -27.00 -20.20 -33.00
N ASP A 79 -26.15 -19.63 -33.86
CA ASP A 79 -25.77 -20.21 -35.15
C ASP A 79 -24.82 -21.42 -34.99
N ASP A 80 -24.09 -21.52 -33.86
CA ASP A 80 -23.22 -22.65 -33.52
C ASP A 80 -23.42 -23.13 -32.07
N GLN A 81 -24.47 -23.93 -31.88
CA GLN A 81 -24.89 -24.48 -30.59
C GLN A 81 -23.95 -25.58 -30.04
N ASN A 82 -22.96 -26.00 -30.83
CA ASN A 82 -22.00 -27.02 -30.40
C ASN A 82 -20.84 -26.44 -29.59
N THR A 83 -20.65 -25.12 -29.63
CA THR A 83 -19.60 -24.42 -28.89
C THR A 83 -19.73 -24.65 -27.38
N LYS A 84 -18.59 -24.82 -26.70
CA LYS A 84 -18.52 -25.00 -25.24
C LYS A 84 -19.23 -23.87 -24.48
N ALA A 85 -19.06 -22.62 -24.93
CA ALA A 85 -19.72 -21.44 -24.38
C ALA A 85 -21.26 -21.50 -24.48
N PHE A 86 -21.81 -22.01 -25.60
CA PHE A 86 -23.24 -22.19 -25.76
C PHE A 86 -23.78 -23.21 -24.76
N LYS A 87 -23.17 -24.41 -24.73
CA LYS A 87 -23.60 -25.52 -23.84
C LYS A 87 -23.57 -25.10 -22.37
N LYS A 88 -22.52 -24.40 -21.97
CA LYS A 88 -22.38 -23.90 -20.59
C LYS A 88 -23.39 -22.82 -20.25
N THR A 89 -23.59 -21.83 -21.12
CA THR A 89 -24.59 -20.76 -20.91
C THR A 89 -26.01 -21.32 -20.88
N SER A 90 -26.32 -22.31 -21.72
CA SER A 90 -27.60 -23.03 -21.74
C SER A 90 -27.84 -23.80 -20.44
N ALA A 91 -26.87 -24.59 -19.98
CA ALA A 91 -26.95 -25.31 -18.71
C ALA A 91 -27.12 -24.35 -17.50
N ASP A 92 -26.46 -23.20 -17.56
CA ASP A 92 -26.55 -22.17 -16.54
C ASP A 92 -27.91 -21.46 -16.51
N LEU A 93 -28.55 -21.28 -17.67
CA LEU A 93 -29.93 -20.79 -17.76
C LEU A 93 -30.93 -21.83 -17.25
N GLN A 94 -30.74 -23.12 -17.57
CA GLN A 94 -31.55 -24.21 -17.02
C GLN A 94 -31.51 -24.22 -15.50
N LYS A 95 -30.31 -24.13 -14.91
CA LYS A 95 -30.14 -24.02 -13.44
C LYS A 95 -30.86 -22.81 -12.85
N MET A 96 -30.98 -21.71 -13.59
CA MET A 96 -31.75 -20.57 -13.10
C MET A 96 -33.26 -20.83 -13.15
N VAL A 97 -33.75 -21.50 -14.19
CA VAL A 97 -35.18 -21.86 -14.30
C VAL A 97 -35.62 -22.73 -13.13
N THR A 98 -34.78 -23.66 -12.67
CA THR A 98 -35.09 -24.51 -11.51
C THR A 98 -35.19 -23.76 -10.18
N LEU A 99 -34.66 -22.53 -10.09
CA LEU A 99 -34.80 -21.68 -8.90
C LEU A 99 -36.20 -21.05 -8.74
N ILE A 100 -37.03 -21.07 -9.80
CA ILE A 100 -38.35 -20.47 -9.78
C ILE A 100 -39.30 -21.37 -8.95
N PRO A 101 -39.90 -20.87 -7.85
CA PRO A 101 -40.71 -21.69 -6.96
C PRO A 101 -42.07 -22.01 -7.59
N LEU A 102 -42.28 -23.29 -7.92
CA LEU A 102 -43.53 -23.78 -8.52
C LEU A 102 -44.73 -23.71 -7.56
N GLU A 103 -44.49 -23.65 -6.25
CA GLU A 103 -45.55 -23.51 -5.24
C GLU A 103 -46.11 -22.08 -5.14
N ASN A 104 -45.39 -21.08 -5.69
CA ASN A 104 -45.84 -19.70 -5.63
C ASN A 104 -47.09 -19.50 -6.51
N PHE A 105 -48.17 -18.98 -5.93
CA PHE A 105 -49.44 -18.76 -6.62
C PHE A 105 -49.31 -17.96 -7.92
N SER A 106 -48.43 -16.94 -7.95
CA SER A 106 -48.21 -16.13 -9.16
C SER A 106 -47.49 -16.91 -10.26
N VAL A 107 -46.62 -17.84 -9.88
CA VAL A 107 -45.93 -18.76 -10.79
C VAL A 107 -46.91 -19.81 -11.29
N GLN A 108 -47.69 -20.45 -10.41
CA GLN A 108 -48.69 -21.47 -10.78
C GLN A 108 -49.67 -20.99 -11.84
N LYS A 109 -50.16 -19.75 -11.72
CA LYS A 109 -51.08 -19.16 -12.71
C LYS A 109 -50.46 -19.04 -14.11
N LYS A 110 -49.14 -18.84 -14.19
CA LYS A 110 -48.39 -18.72 -15.44
C LYS A 110 -47.74 -20.02 -15.88
N TYR A 111 -47.64 -21.02 -15.01
CA TYR A 111 -46.92 -22.27 -15.24
C TYR A 111 -47.35 -23.00 -16.53
N PRO A 112 -48.66 -23.14 -16.86
CA PRO A 112 -49.07 -23.78 -18.11
C PRO A 112 -48.52 -23.11 -19.38
N LEU A 113 -48.19 -21.81 -19.32
CA LEU A 113 -47.58 -21.09 -20.43
C LEU A 113 -46.06 -21.32 -20.50
N VAL A 114 -45.41 -21.63 -19.38
CA VAL A 114 -43.94 -21.73 -19.28
C VAL A 114 -43.41 -23.15 -19.10
N GLU A 115 -44.30 -24.13 -18.92
CA GLU A 115 -43.99 -25.54 -18.59
C GLU A 115 -42.92 -26.14 -19.51
N ARG A 116 -42.97 -25.83 -20.81
CA ARG A 116 -41.97 -26.31 -21.78
C ARG A 116 -40.52 -25.98 -21.39
N ALA A 117 -40.27 -24.88 -20.67
CA ALA A 117 -38.92 -24.51 -20.22
C ALA A 117 -38.34 -25.45 -19.15
N TRP A 118 -39.19 -26.25 -18.48
CA TRP A 118 -38.80 -27.25 -17.49
C TRP A 118 -38.51 -28.63 -18.10
N THR A 119 -38.69 -28.80 -19.42
CA THR A 119 -38.37 -30.05 -20.10
C THR A 119 -36.98 -30.01 -20.72
N ASP A 120 -36.19 -31.07 -20.53
CA ASP A 120 -34.82 -31.16 -21.08
C ASP A 120 -34.82 -31.08 -22.61
N SER A 121 -35.87 -31.60 -23.26
CA SER A 121 -36.02 -31.59 -24.72
C SER A 121 -36.09 -30.18 -25.30
N PHE A 122 -36.64 -29.21 -24.57
CA PHE A 122 -36.70 -27.81 -24.99
C PHE A 122 -35.31 -27.20 -25.18
N TRP A 123 -34.33 -27.63 -24.38
CA TRP A 123 -32.97 -27.10 -24.42
C TRP A 123 -32.04 -27.82 -25.39
N GLY A 124 -32.53 -28.86 -26.09
CA GLY A 124 -31.75 -29.61 -27.06
C GLY A 124 -31.39 -28.79 -28.30
N TYR A 125 -32.29 -27.94 -28.76
CA TYR A 125 -32.05 -27.00 -29.86
C TYR A 125 -32.89 -25.73 -29.64
N LEU A 126 -32.21 -24.59 -29.48
CA LEU A 126 -32.87 -23.31 -29.18
C LEU A 126 -32.99 -22.44 -30.43
N THR A 127 -34.14 -21.82 -30.64
CA THR A 127 -34.35 -20.82 -31.70
C THR A 127 -34.44 -19.40 -31.12
N TYR A 128 -34.39 -18.37 -31.98
CA TYR A 128 -34.68 -16.99 -31.57
C TYR A 128 -36.05 -16.85 -30.89
N THR A 129 -37.06 -17.58 -31.37
CA THR A 129 -38.41 -17.57 -30.77
C THR A 129 -38.43 -18.19 -29.36
N ASP A 130 -37.56 -19.16 -29.10
CA ASP A 130 -37.41 -19.77 -27.78
C ASP A 130 -36.71 -18.82 -26.81
N LEU A 131 -35.70 -18.08 -27.28
CA LEU A 131 -35.05 -17.03 -26.46
C LEU A 131 -36.01 -15.89 -26.13
N GLU A 132 -36.82 -15.42 -27.08
CA GLU A 132 -37.86 -14.41 -26.81
C GLU A 132 -38.90 -14.92 -25.81
N PHE A 133 -39.33 -16.17 -25.95
CA PHE A 133 -40.22 -16.83 -25.01
C PHE A 133 -39.63 -16.87 -23.59
N LEU A 134 -38.37 -17.29 -23.45
CA LEU A 134 -37.68 -17.32 -22.17
C LEU A 134 -37.62 -15.92 -21.56
N LYS A 135 -37.28 -14.90 -22.36
CA LYS A 135 -37.17 -13.51 -21.92
C LYS A 135 -38.50 -12.93 -21.45
N LEU A 136 -39.60 -13.19 -22.18
CA LEU A 136 -40.89 -12.54 -21.94
C LEU A 136 -41.73 -13.26 -20.86
N HIS A 137 -41.66 -14.60 -20.83
CA HIS A 137 -42.54 -15.41 -19.98
C HIS A 137 -41.82 -16.02 -18.78
N VAL A 138 -40.59 -16.53 -18.95
CA VAL A 138 -39.86 -17.24 -17.90
C VAL A 138 -39.03 -16.29 -17.03
N GLY A 139 -38.21 -15.45 -17.66
CA GLY A 139 -37.30 -14.52 -16.99
C GLY A 139 -37.96 -13.66 -15.90
N PRO A 140 -39.16 -13.07 -16.11
CA PRO A 140 -39.82 -12.28 -15.09
C PRO A 140 -40.22 -13.04 -13.83
N LEU A 141 -40.33 -14.38 -13.89
CA LEU A 141 -40.70 -15.23 -12.75
C LEU A 141 -39.54 -15.43 -11.77
N LEU A 142 -38.29 -15.19 -12.20
CA LEU A 142 -37.12 -15.22 -11.31
C LEU A 142 -37.18 -14.21 -10.17
N ARG A 143 -38.06 -13.21 -10.25
CA ARG A 143 -38.33 -12.29 -9.13
C ARG A 143 -38.89 -13.01 -7.89
N PHE A 144 -39.45 -14.20 -8.07
CA PHE A 144 -40.02 -15.01 -7.00
C PHE A 144 -39.02 -16.02 -6.44
N ALA A 145 -37.84 -16.19 -7.05
CA ALA A 145 -36.80 -17.06 -6.51
C ALA A 145 -36.30 -16.53 -5.16
N ALA A 146 -36.22 -17.41 -4.16
CA ALA A 146 -35.76 -17.11 -2.82
C ALA A 146 -34.37 -17.70 -2.56
N GLY A 147 -33.66 -17.18 -1.56
CA GLY A 147 -32.42 -17.80 -1.06
C GLY A 147 -31.14 -17.51 -1.87
N THR A 148 -31.14 -16.53 -2.76
CA THR A 148 -29.92 -16.17 -3.51
C THR A 148 -29.08 -15.14 -2.75
N ASP A 149 -27.78 -15.42 -2.61
CA ASP A 149 -26.81 -14.45 -2.13
C ASP A 149 -26.76 -13.25 -3.09
N VAL A 150 -27.20 -12.09 -2.60
CA VAL A 150 -27.30 -10.85 -3.37
C VAL A 150 -25.91 -10.36 -3.80
N GLN A 151 -24.88 -10.55 -2.98
CA GLN A 151 -23.53 -10.10 -3.30
C GLN A 151 -22.92 -10.97 -4.40
N ALA A 152 -23.04 -12.30 -4.26
CA ALA A 152 -22.61 -13.24 -5.29
C ALA A 152 -23.35 -13.00 -6.62
N ALA A 153 -24.67 -12.86 -6.58
CA ALA A 153 -25.47 -12.60 -7.77
C ALA A 153 -25.12 -11.25 -8.43
N THR A 154 -24.84 -10.21 -7.65
CA THR A 154 -24.44 -8.90 -8.19
C THR A 154 -23.10 -9.00 -8.91
N PHE A 155 -22.13 -9.72 -8.33
CA PHE A 155 -20.85 -9.96 -8.97
C PHE A 155 -21.00 -10.77 -10.27
N VAL A 156 -21.75 -11.87 -10.25
CA VAL A 156 -22.07 -12.67 -11.46
C VAL A 156 -22.69 -11.77 -12.53
N SER A 157 -23.64 -10.91 -12.16
CA SER A 157 -24.26 -9.97 -13.10
C SER A 157 -23.25 -9.02 -13.75
N LYS A 158 -22.27 -8.51 -12.99
CA LYS A 158 -21.21 -7.65 -13.52
C LYS A 158 -20.28 -8.40 -14.49
N VAL A 159 -19.86 -9.62 -14.13
CA VAL A 159 -18.98 -10.43 -14.98
C VAL A 159 -19.68 -10.88 -16.27
N GLU A 160 -20.95 -11.28 -16.21
CA GLU A 160 -21.72 -11.64 -17.41
C GLU A 160 -21.93 -10.43 -18.34
N ARG A 161 -22.10 -9.23 -17.77
CA ARG A 161 -22.15 -7.98 -18.55
C ARG A 161 -20.81 -7.65 -19.18
N LEU A 162 -19.69 -7.94 -18.51
CA LEU A 162 -18.34 -7.78 -19.06
C LEU A 162 -18.15 -8.72 -20.25
N LYS A 163 -18.47 -10.00 -20.08
CA LYS A 163 -18.45 -11.02 -21.13
C LYS A 163 -19.25 -10.58 -22.37
N LEU A 164 -20.48 -10.10 -22.16
CA LEU A 164 -21.33 -9.62 -23.25
C LEU A 164 -20.72 -8.41 -23.99
N LYS A 165 -20.11 -7.47 -23.27
CA LYS A 165 -19.47 -6.30 -23.88
C LYS A 165 -18.28 -6.68 -24.75
N ILE A 166 -17.43 -7.59 -24.26
CA ILE A 166 -16.26 -8.09 -25.00
C ILE A 166 -16.71 -8.76 -26.29
N LEU A 167 -17.71 -9.65 -26.22
CA LEU A 167 -18.26 -10.32 -27.41
C LEU A 167 -18.90 -9.35 -28.42
N GLN A 168 -19.48 -8.25 -27.95
CA GLN A 168 -20.07 -7.21 -28.80
C GLN A 168 -19.05 -6.21 -29.35
N GLY A 169 -17.77 -6.34 -28.99
CA GLY A 169 -16.74 -5.35 -29.34
C GLY A 169 -16.99 -3.96 -28.74
N LYS A 170 -17.78 -3.88 -27.65
CA LYS A 170 -18.08 -2.63 -26.94
C LYS A 170 -17.06 -2.38 -25.85
N ASP A 171 -16.83 -1.11 -25.53
CA ASP A 171 -15.89 -0.70 -24.48
C ASP A 171 -16.14 -1.39 -23.12
N PRO A 172 -15.24 -2.31 -22.70
CA PRO A 172 -15.36 -3.07 -21.46
C PRO A 172 -14.79 -2.33 -20.25
N THR A 173 -14.05 -1.23 -20.42
CA THR A 173 -13.23 -0.56 -19.37
C THR A 173 -13.98 -0.32 -18.06
N LYS A 174 -15.12 0.38 -18.10
CA LYS A 174 -15.90 0.69 -16.89
C LYS A 174 -16.46 -0.56 -16.19
N THR A 175 -16.82 -1.59 -16.96
CA THR A 175 -17.34 -2.83 -16.37
C THR A 175 -16.21 -3.64 -15.77
N ALA A 176 -15.06 -3.71 -16.44
CA ALA A 176 -13.84 -4.35 -15.94
C ALA A 176 -13.37 -3.70 -14.64
N GLN A 177 -13.31 -2.37 -14.58
CA GLN A 177 -12.99 -1.62 -13.36
C GLN A 177 -13.95 -1.94 -12.21
N SER A 178 -15.25 -2.02 -12.47
CA SER A 178 -16.23 -2.36 -11.42
C SER A 178 -16.11 -3.80 -10.92
N VAL A 179 -15.64 -4.73 -11.75
CA VAL A 179 -15.32 -6.12 -11.35
C VAL A 179 -14.03 -6.13 -10.53
N ALA A 180 -12.98 -5.44 -10.99
CA ALA A 180 -11.71 -5.31 -10.29
C ALA A 180 -11.88 -4.68 -8.90
N GLU A 181 -12.76 -3.69 -8.77
CA GLU A 181 -13.09 -3.04 -7.50
C GLU A 181 -13.82 -3.98 -6.52
N ASP A 182 -14.70 -4.86 -7.00
CA ASP A 182 -15.33 -5.86 -6.14
C ASP A 182 -14.29 -6.84 -5.60
N VAL A 183 -13.38 -7.28 -6.46
CA VAL A 183 -12.32 -8.24 -6.14
C VAL A 183 -11.26 -7.64 -5.22
N SER A 184 -10.89 -6.37 -5.39
CA SER A 184 -9.91 -5.70 -4.52
C SER A 184 -10.39 -5.51 -3.08
N ARG A 185 -11.70 -5.58 -2.85
CA ARG A 185 -12.34 -5.48 -1.52
C ARG A 185 -12.51 -6.84 -0.83
N LEU A 186 -12.06 -7.93 -1.44
CA LEU A 186 -12.04 -9.24 -0.81
C LEU A 186 -10.89 -9.34 0.20
N PRO A 187 -11.13 -9.88 1.40
CA PRO A 187 -10.12 -10.01 2.44
C PRO A 187 -9.07 -11.09 2.15
N LYS A 188 -7.84 -10.93 2.68
CA LYS A 188 -6.70 -11.84 2.47
C LYS A 188 -7.00 -13.31 2.78
N PHE A 189 -7.79 -13.61 3.82
CA PHE A 189 -8.13 -14.99 4.21
C PHE A 189 -8.85 -15.80 3.11
N VAL A 190 -9.54 -15.14 2.16
CA VAL A 190 -10.20 -15.81 1.03
C VAL A 190 -9.17 -16.52 0.15
N TYR A 191 -7.97 -15.95 0.08
CA TYR A 191 -6.85 -16.39 -0.75
C TYR A 191 -5.93 -17.35 0.00
N GLU A 192 -5.72 -17.12 1.30
CA GLU A 192 -4.93 -18.02 2.16
C GLU A 192 -5.50 -19.45 2.20
N ALA A 193 -6.81 -19.60 2.11
CA ALA A 193 -7.48 -20.91 2.11
C ALA A 193 -7.35 -21.65 0.77
N ASP A 194 -7.12 -20.94 -0.34
CA ASP A 194 -7.05 -21.53 -1.68
C ASP A 194 -6.21 -20.63 -2.62
N PRO A 195 -4.91 -20.95 -2.80
CA PRO A 195 -4.00 -20.17 -3.63
C PRO A 195 -4.45 -20.05 -5.10
N SER A 196 -5.30 -20.95 -5.60
CA SER A 196 -5.82 -20.87 -6.99
C SER A 196 -6.70 -19.63 -7.22
N LYS A 197 -7.27 -19.06 -6.15
CA LYS A 197 -8.08 -17.84 -6.20
C LYS A 197 -7.24 -16.58 -6.33
N GLU A 198 -5.96 -16.61 -5.95
CA GLU A 198 -5.03 -15.48 -6.16
C GLU A 198 -4.82 -15.22 -7.64
N THR A 199 -4.64 -16.29 -8.44
CA THR A 199 -4.54 -16.16 -9.89
C THR A 199 -5.77 -15.47 -10.50
N SER A 200 -6.97 -15.81 -10.01
CA SER A 200 -8.22 -15.18 -10.46
C SER A 200 -8.33 -13.71 -10.03
N ARG A 201 -7.81 -13.38 -8.85
CA ARG A 201 -7.72 -12.00 -8.35
C ARG A 201 -6.77 -11.17 -9.23
N ASP A 202 -5.56 -11.66 -9.43
CA ASP A 202 -4.53 -10.94 -10.18
C ASP A 202 -4.94 -10.75 -11.64
N PHE A 203 -5.60 -11.77 -12.22
CA PHE A 203 -6.22 -11.65 -13.54
C PHE A 203 -7.23 -10.50 -13.60
N CYS A 204 -8.08 -10.33 -12.57
CA CYS A 204 -9.06 -9.24 -12.53
C CYS A 204 -8.45 -7.85 -12.38
N LEU A 205 -7.35 -7.76 -11.64
CA LEU A 205 -6.64 -6.50 -11.42
C LEU A 205 -5.76 -6.12 -12.62
N SER A 206 -5.44 -7.09 -13.48
CA SER A 206 -4.65 -6.87 -14.68
C SER A 206 -5.48 -6.26 -15.83
N PRO A 207 -4.83 -5.55 -16.77
CA PRO A 207 -5.48 -5.11 -18.01
C PRO A 207 -6.00 -6.26 -18.89
N ALA A 208 -5.53 -7.50 -18.65
CA ALA A 208 -5.89 -8.66 -19.47
C ALA A 208 -7.39 -9.00 -19.39
N ILE A 209 -8.06 -8.65 -18.28
CA ILE A 209 -9.51 -8.89 -18.12
C ILE A 209 -10.35 -8.22 -19.23
N MET A 210 -9.84 -7.15 -19.86
CA MET A 210 -10.55 -6.44 -20.94
C MET A 210 -10.63 -7.25 -22.24
N ASN A 211 -9.74 -8.22 -22.44
CA ASN A 211 -9.70 -9.09 -23.62
C ASN A 211 -9.90 -10.57 -23.24
N ALA A 212 -10.50 -10.83 -22.08
CA ALA A 212 -10.71 -12.16 -21.55
C ALA A 212 -11.64 -13.00 -22.44
N SER A 213 -11.33 -14.29 -22.57
CA SER A 213 -12.21 -15.28 -23.19
C SER A 213 -13.43 -15.58 -22.31
N PRO A 214 -14.55 -16.06 -22.89
CA PRO A 214 -15.72 -16.48 -22.13
C PRO A 214 -15.42 -17.54 -21.05
N ASP A 215 -14.49 -18.46 -21.34
CA ASP A 215 -14.10 -19.54 -20.43
C ASP A 215 -13.31 -19.02 -19.21
N GLU A 216 -12.43 -18.03 -19.38
CA GLU A 216 -11.71 -17.38 -18.28
C GLU A 216 -12.67 -16.62 -17.35
N LEU A 217 -13.64 -15.90 -17.93
CA LEU A 217 -14.64 -15.18 -17.14
C LEU A 217 -15.60 -16.12 -16.38
N ASP A 218 -15.88 -17.31 -16.91
CA ASP A 218 -16.65 -18.29 -16.15
C ASP A 218 -15.84 -18.94 -15.02
N THR A 219 -14.54 -19.16 -15.26
CA THR A 219 -13.62 -19.65 -14.22
C THR A 219 -13.56 -18.64 -13.07
N LEU A 220 -13.53 -17.35 -13.42
CA LEU A 220 -13.62 -16.26 -12.46
C LEU A 220 -14.91 -16.28 -11.63
N ILE A 221 -16.07 -16.44 -12.28
CA ILE A 221 -17.36 -16.56 -11.58
C ILE A 221 -17.32 -17.72 -10.59
N SER A 222 -16.86 -18.89 -11.05
CA SER A 222 -16.82 -20.12 -10.23
C SER A 222 -15.87 -19.99 -9.03
N ALA A 223 -14.76 -19.26 -9.19
CA ALA A 223 -13.76 -19.09 -8.13
C ALA A 223 -14.16 -18.04 -7.09
N LEU A 224 -14.74 -16.90 -7.51
CA LEU A 224 -14.90 -15.72 -6.65
C LEU A 224 -16.34 -15.37 -6.28
N ALA A 225 -17.37 -15.83 -6.99
CA ALA A 225 -18.75 -15.38 -6.72
C ALA A 225 -19.21 -15.67 -5.28
N ASP A 226 -18.99 -16.89 -4.78
CA ASP A 226 -19.37 -17.28 -3.41
C ASP A 226 -18.54 -16.57 -2.33
N GLN A 227 -17.37 -16.03 -2.71
CA GLN A 227 -16.51 -15.27 -1.79
C GLN A 227 -16.99 -13.83 -1.61
N MET A 228 -17.88 -13.33 -2.49
CA MET A 228 -18.39 -11.96 -2.43
C MET A 228 -19.22 -11.69 -1.17
N ARG A 229 -19.70 -12.74 -0.48
CA ARG A 229 -20.31 -12.62 0.85
C ARG A 229 -19.38 -11.99 1.89
N TYR A 230 -18.07 -12.10 1.67
CA TYR A 230 -17.03 -11.55 2.54
C TYR A 230 -16.49 -10.20 2.06
N ARG A 231 -17.01 -9.66 0.95
CA ARG A 231 -16.55 -8.38 0.40
C ARG A 231 -16.79 -7.26 1.41
N LYS A 232 -15.74 -6.51 1.74
CA LYS A 232 -15.83 -5.35 2.64
C LYS A 232 -16.53 -4.17 1.94
N GLU A 233 -17.24 -3.34 2.71
CA GLU A 233 -17.90 -2.13 2.16
C GLU A 233 -16.89 -1.06 1.72
N ARG A 234 -15.73 -1.02 2.38
CA ARG A 234 -14.58 -0.18 2.01
C ARG A 234 -13.43 -1.10 1.62
N ALA A 235 -12.69 -0.72 0.58
CA ALA A 235 -11.40 -1.35 0.30
C ALA A 235 -10.53 -1.21 1.56
N ASP A 236 -9.72 -2.22 1.86
CA ASP A 236 -8.68 -2.07 2.88
C ASP A 236 -7.71 -1.00 2.37
N THR A 237 -7.93 0.26 2.78
CA THR A 237 -6.97 1.34 2.60
C THR A 237 -5.84 1.20 3.62
N PHE A 238 -5.42 -0.03 3.94
CA PHE A 238 -4.10 -0.24 4.49
C PHE A 238 -3.17 -0.27 3.29
N LEU A 239 -2.71 0.92 2.91
CA LEU A 239 -1.48 1.05 2.13
C LEU A 239 -0.41 0.48 3.06
N GLU A 240 0.01 -0.76 2.82
CA GLU A 240 1.20 -1.33 3.44
C GLU A 240 2.39 -0.66 2.75
N ILE A 241 2.65 0.58 3.16
CA ILE A 241 3.82 1.33 2.75
C ILE A 241 4.92 0.84 3.66
N ASP A 242 5.84 0.05 3.13
CA ASP A 242 7.14 -0.19 3.74
C ASP A 242 7.98 1.10 3.56
N LEU A 243 7.52 2.17 4.20
CA LEU A 243 8.33 3.36 4.40
C LEU A 243 9.30 2.99 5.51
N GLN A 244 10.60 3.06 5.22
CA GLN A 244 11.59 3.03 6.29
C GLN A 244 11.22 4.12 7.29
N ASP A 245 10.97 3.72 8.54
CA ASP A 245 10.72 4.64 9.63
C ASP A 245 11.93 5.57 9.79
N LEU A 246 11.82 6.79 9.26
CA LEU A 246 12.72 7.88 9.62
C LEU A 246 12.25 8.40 10.98
N ILE A 247 12.85 7.90 12.05
CA ILE A 247 12.67 8.44 13.40
C ILE A 247 13.36 9.81 13.46
N GLU A 248 12.65 10.84 13.00
CA GLU A 248 13.07 12.24 13.10
C GLU A 248 13.03 12.64 14.57
N THR A 249 14.22 12.76 15.17
CA THR A 249 14.33 13.01 16.60
C THR A 249 14.55 14.49 16.82
N ARG A 250 13.47 15.20 17.12
CA ARG A 250 13.51 16.61 17.52
C ARG A 250 14.13 16.72 18.90
N GLY A 251 15.46 16.77 18.96
CA GLY A 251 16.20 17.11 20.16
C GLY A 251 16.91 18.46 20.01
N TYR A 252 17.37 18.98 21.15
CA TYR A 252 18.06 20.25 21.24
C TYR A 252 19.39 20.10 21.98
N LEU A 253 20.34 20.99 21.68
CA LEU A 253 21.61 21.15 22.37
C LEU A 253 21.59 22.46 23.15
N ILE A 254 22.13 22.44 24.36
CA ILE A 254 22.45 23.66 25.12
C ILE A 254 23.95 23.88 24.94
N LEU A 255 24.32 24.93 24.22
CA LEU A 255 25.73 25.31 24.06
C LEU A 255 26.19 26.07 25.31
N GLN A 256 27.39 25.79 25.82
CA GLN A 256 27.89 26.41 27.07
C GLN A 256 27.97 27.94 27.05
N ASN A 257 27.93 28.58 25.87
CA ASN A 257 27.99 30.03 25.69
C ASN A 257 26.65 30.65 25.22
N ARG A 258 25.56 29.88 25.21
CA ARG A 258 24.20 30.38 24.87
C ARG A 258 23.19 29.92 25.91
N GLU A 259 22.31 30.82 26.31
CA GLU A 259 21.18 30.50 27.21
C GLU A 259 20.06 29.76 26.47
N GLU A 260 19.95 29.94 25.16
CA GLU A 260 18.88 29.35 24.35
C GLU A 260 19.28 28.00 23.72
N PRO A 261 18.40 26.98 23.79
CA PRO A 261 18.64 25.68 23.17
C PRO A 261 18.53 25.76 21.64
N ILE A 262 19.48 25.15 20.93
CA ILE A 262 19.48 25.05 19.46
C ILE A 262 19.00 23.66 19.05
N TYR A 263 18.09 23.57 18.09
CA TYR A 263 17.64 22.28 17.57
C TYR A 263 18.75 21.57 16.78
N TYR A 264 18.74 20.23 16.78
CA TYR A 264 19.76 19.47 16.04
C TYR A 264 19.85 19.85 14.55
N GLU A 265 18.72 20.14 13.90
CA GLU A 265 18.70 20.57 12.50
C GLU A 265 19.40 21.92 12.28
N GLU A 266 19.08 22.90 13.11
CA GLU A 266 19.69 24.24 13.05
C GLU A 266 21.20 24.16 13.33
N TYR A 267 21.61 23.36 14.31
CA TYR A 267 23.01 23.11 14.60
C TYR A 267 23.72 22.46 13.40
N ARG A 268 23.10 21.43 12.78
CA ARG A 268 23.65 20.76 11.59
C ARG A 268 23.80 21.71 10.42
N GLN A 269 22.80 22.56 10.16
CA GLN A 269 22.84 23.54 9.08
C GLN A 269 23.98 24.54 9.29
N GLN A 270 24.11 25.10 10.50
CA GLN A 270 25.14 26.09 10.77
C GLN A 270 26.56 25.49 10.75
N VAL A 271 26.74 24.27 11.26
CA VAL A 271 28.03 23.56 11.19
C VAL A 271 28.38 23.19 9.75
N ASN A 272 27.44 22.63 8.98
CA ASN A 272 27.66 22.31 7.58
C ASN A 272 28.04 23.56 6.77
N GLN A 273 27.32 24.66 6.97
CA GLN A 273 27.60 25.92 6.27
C GLN A 273 29.01 26.42 6.59
N ARG A 274 29.38 26.42 7.87
CA ARG A 274 30.72 26.86 8.29
C ARG A 274 31.82 25.97 7.73
N VAL A 275 31.58 24.66 7.65
CA VAL A 275 32.53 23.71 7.05
C VAL A 275 32.66 23.98 5.55
N LEU A 276 31.55 24.21 4.84
CA LEU A 276 31.58 24.57 3.42
C LEU A 276 32.35 25.88 3.18
N ASP A 277 32.14 26.90 4.01
CA ASP A 277 32.83 28.18 3.91
C ASP A 277 34.35 28.03 4.13
N LEU A 278 34.77 27.24 5.11
CA LEU A 278 36.19 26.96 5.39
C LEU A 278 36.86 26.11 4.30
N VAL A 279 36.10 25.17 3.74
CA VAL A 279 36.59 24.23 2.74
C VAL A 279 36.69 24.88 1.36
N ALA A 280 35.82 25.85 1.04
CA ALA A 280 35.81 26.54 -0.25
C ALA A 280 37.15 27.20 -0.60
N GLU A 281 37.91 27.64 0.39
CA GLU A 281 39.20 28.31 0.20
C GLU A 281 40.42 27.39 0.45
N HIS A 282 40.20 26.12 0.82
CA HIS A 282 41.30 25.24 1.23
C HIS A 282 42.00 24.58 0.02
N PRO A 283 43.35 24.67 -0.09
CA PRO A 283 44.10 24.13 -1.23
C PRO A 283 43.96 22.60 -1.38
N THR A 284 43.94 21.86 -0.26
CA THR A 284 43.74 20.40 -0.24
C THR A 284 42.41 19.96 -0.85
N ILE A 285 41.31 20.68 -0.58
CA ILE A 285 39.99 20.32 -1.13
C ILE A 285 39.91 20.71 -2.60
N THR A 286 40.49 21.84 -2.99
CA THR A 286 40.59 22.23 -4.40
C THR A 286 41.36 21.19 -5.22
N ALA A 287 42.42 20.59 -4.66
CA ALA A 287 43.15 19.50 -5.28
C ALA A 287 42.29 18.22 -5.42
N LEU A 288 41.49 17.87 -4.39
CA LEU A 288 40.57 16.73 -4.43
C LEU A 288 39.47 16.91 -5.49
N ASP A 289 38.88 18.09 -5.59
CA ASP A 289 37.83 18.41 -6.59
C ASP A 289 38.37 18.33 -8.04
N ARG A 290 39.66 18.65 -8.23
CA ARG A 290 40.35 18.51 -9.52
C ARG A 290 40.85 17.09 -9.82
N GLY A 291 40.64 16.14 -8.89
CA GLY A 291 41.13 14.76 -9.01
C GLY A 291 42.66 14.63 -8.89
N GLU A 292 43.33 15.60 -8.29
CA GLU A 292 44.77 15.56 -8.03
C GLU A 292 45.08 14.67 -6.81
N ALA A 293 46.24 14.01 -6.83
CA ALA A 293 46.66 13.16 -5.71
C ALA A 293 47.05 14.03 -4.50
N VAL A 294 46.37 13.81 -3.37
CA VAL A 294 46.65 14.49 -2.11
C VAL A 294 47.46 13.57 -1.20
N SER A 295 48.45 14.15 -0.52
CA SER A 295 49.27 13.42 0.45
C SER A 295 48.59 13.28 1.81
N ASP A 296 48.91 12.21 2.53
CA ASP A 296 48.47 11.97 3.91
C ASP A 296 48.75 13.17 4.84
N MET A 297 49.89 13.86 4.67
CA MET A 297 50.25 15.03 5.47
C MET A 297 49.32 16.22 5.20
N GLN A 298 48.92 16.43 3.95
CA GLN A 298 47.96 17.49 3.59
C GLN A 298 46.56 17.21 4.13
N LEU A 299 46.17 15.94 4.27
CA LEU A 299 44.91 15.54 4.90
C LEU A 299 44.95 15.77 6.42
N ILE A 300 46.08 15.50 7.07
CA ILE A 300 46.27 15.77 8.51
C ILE A 300 46.25 17.28 8.77
N GLU A 301 46.93 18.08 7.95
CA GLU A 301 46.91 19.55 8.06
C GLU A 301 45.51 20.13 7.86
N LEU A 302 44.74 19.58 6.90
CA LEU A 302 43.34 19.94 6.71
C LEU A 302 42.52 19.62 7.96
N GLU A 303 42.67 18.43 8.54
CA GLU A 303 41.94 18.05 9.77
C GLU A 303 42.32 18.94 10.96
N ARG A 304 43.59 19.32 11.11
CA ARG A 304 44.05 20.26 12.15
C ARG A 304 43.43 21.64 11.97
N THR A 305 43.48 22.18 10.75
CA THR A 305 42.90 23.49 10.42
C THR A 305 41.41 23.51 10.71
N LEU A 306 40.68 22.47 10.30
CA LEU A 306 39.25 22.35 10.58
C LEU A 306 38.97 22.24 12.08
N ARG A 307 39.77 21.50 12.84
CA ARG A 307 39.60 21.37 14.29
C ARG A 307 39.85 22.70 15.01
N GLU A 308 40.85 23.47 14.59
CA GLU A 308 41.15 24.78 15.16
C GLU A 308 40.06 25.80 14.82
N GLU A 309 39.68 25.91 13.54
CA GLU A 309 38.69 26.86 13.06
C GLU A 309 37.27 26.53 13.57
N LEU A 310 36.89 25.26 13.60
CA LEU A 310 35.59 24.84 14.15
C LEU A 310 35.58 24.82 15.68
N GLY A 311 36.75 24.77 16.34
CA GLY A 311 36.91 24.88 17.79
C GLY A 311 36.73 26.31 18.31
N THR A 312 36.87 27.32 17.44
CA THR A 312 36.67 28.74 17.76
C THR A 312 35.29 29.25 17.31
N GLY A 313 34.78 30.34 17.88
CA GLY A 313 33.49 30.95 17.50
C GLY A 313 32.27 30.56 18.37
N GLU A 314 31.08 31.03 17.97
CA GLU A 314 29.82 30.85 18.73
C GLU A 314 29.30 29.42 18.69
N ILE A 315 29.55 28.71 17.59
CA ILE A 315 29.15 27.31 17.38
C ILE A 315 30.42 26.49 17.46
N ARG A 316 30.76 26.07 18.68
CA ARG A 316 31.96 25.29 18.92
C ARG A 316 31.73 23.83 18.53
N PHE A 317 32.63 23.32 17.72
CA PHE A 317 32.78 21.89 17.52
C PHE A 317 33.24 21.25 18.84
N SER A 318 32.41 20.35 19.35
CA SER A 318 32.76 19.40 20.39
C SER A 318 32.35 18.02 19.88
N GLU A 319 33.24 17.04 20.04
CA GLU A 319 32.96 15.64 19.66
C GLU A 319 31.66 15.15 20.30
N GLU A 320 31.32 15.63 21.50
CA GLU A 320 30.07 15.28 22.20
C GLU A 320 28.83 15.88 21.53
N ASN A 321 28.86 17.17 21.18
CA ASN A 321 27.74 17.86 20.52
C ASN A 321 27.51 17.30 19.11
N PHE A 322 28.60 17.01 18.42
CA PHE A 322 28.58 16.47 17.07
C PHE A 322 28.04 15.03 17.05
N ARG A 323 28.49 14.15 17.97
CA ARG A 323 27.95 12.79 18.12
C ARG A 323 26.44 12.81 18.42
N LYS A 324 25.97 13.77 19.23
CA LYS A 324 24.54 13.94 19.54
C LYS A 324 23.74 14.43 18.32
N ALA A 325 24.26 15.41 17.57
CA ALA A 325 23.54 16.03 16.46
C ALA A 325 23.54 15.19 15.16
N TYR A 326 24.64 14.52 14.84
CA TYR A 326 24.80 13.78 13.57
C TYR A 326 24.54 12.28 13.70
N ARG A 327 24.39 11.73 14.93
CA ARG A 327 24.20 10.29 15.23
C ARG A 327 25.25 9.33 14.67
N MET A 328 26.26 9.85 13.98
CA MET A 328 27.38 9.09 13.50
C MET A 328 28.43 8.94 14.60
N GLN A 329 29.04 7.76 14.64
CA GLN A 329 30.38 7.64 15.20
C GLN A 329 31.37 8.10 14.15
N VAL A 330 31.38 9.39 13.83
CA VAL A 330 32.43 9.90 12.94
C VAL A 330 33.74 9.76 13.69
N GLY A 331 34.61 8.88 13.18
CA GLY A 331 35.92 8.60 13.74
C GLY A 331 36.89 9.77 13.57
N SER A 332 36.74 10.59 12.52
CA SER A 332 37.58 11.77 12.25
C SER A 332 36.84 12.85 11.45
N LEU A 333 37.30 14.11 11.50
CA LEU A 333 36.68 15.18 10.70
C LEU A 333 36.79 14.90 9.19
N LEU A 334 37.80 14.14 8.77
CA LEU A 334 37.96 13.69 7.37
C LEU A 334 36.83 12.76 6.92
N GLU A 335 36.38 11.86 7.80
CA GLU A 335 35.24 11.00 7.51
C GLU A 335 33.94 11.82 7.40
N PHE A 336 33.80 12.87 8.20
CA PHE A 336 32.68 13.79 8.06
C PHE A 336 32.72 14.57 6.74
N LEU A 337 33.88 15.08 6.33
CA LEU A 337 34.04 15.75 5.03
C LEU A 337 33.72 14.83 3.86
N ARG A 338 34.16 13.57 3.94
CA ARG A 338 33.86 12.54 2.94
C ARG A 338 32.35 12.40 2.72
N GLU A 339 31.56 12.39 3.79
CA GLU A 339 30.11 12.31 3.68
C GLU A 339 29.45 13.62 3.28
N LEU A 340 29.91 14.76 3.83
CA LEU A 340 29.32 16.06 3.55
C LEU A 340 29.51 16.49 2.09
N LEU A 341 30.65 16.15 1.49
CA LEU A 341 31.04 16.57 0.14
C LEU A 341 30.97 15.43 -0.88
N GLU A 342 30.50 14.24 -0.49
CA GLU A 342 30.41 13.04 -1.34
C GLU A 342 31.75 12.68 -2.03
N LEU A 343 32.88 12.94 -1.36
CA LEU A 343 34.21 12.75 -1.93
C LEU A 343 34.64 11.28 -1.84
N GLU A 344 34.69 10.58 -2.97
CA GLU A 344 35.20 9.21 -3.02
C GLU A 344 36.72 9.16 -2.83
N GLY A 345 37.20 8.24 -1.99
CA GLY A 345 38.64 7.92 -1.89
C GLY A 345 39.44 8.63 -0.79
N ILE A 346 38.81 9.42 0.09
CA ILE A 346 39.50 9.98 1.27
C ILE A 346 39.66 8.88 2.34
N PRO A 347 40.90 8.55 2.77
CA PRO A 347 41.14 7.59 3.84
C PRO A 347 40.71 8.14 5.20
N ASP A 348 40.32 7.27 6.12
CA ASP A 348 40.07 7.67 7.50
C ASP A 348 41.39 8.00 8.24
N TYR A 349 41.32 8.70 9.37
CA TYR A 349 42.51 9.05 10.15
C TYR A 349 43.29 7.81 10.62
N GLN A 350 42.60 6.70 10.93
CA GLN A 350 43.26 5.47 11.37
C GLN A 350 44.06 4.81 10.24
N GLU A 351 43.56 4.86 9.01
CA GLU A 351 44.21 4.39 7.79
C GLU A 351 45.43 5.24 7.48
N ILE A 352 45.32 6.57 7.60
CA ILE A 352 46.47 7.47 7.45
C ILE A 352 47.54 7.11 8.47
N VAL A 353 47.19 7.00 9.75
CA VAL A 353 48.13 6.60 10.81
C VAL A 353 48.74 5.23 10.54
N LYS A 354 47.94 4.23 10.12
CA LYS A 354 48.43 2.89 9.75
C LYS A 354 49.47 2.94 8.63
N ARG A 355 49.19 3.69 7.55
CA ARG A 355 50.08 3.82 6.39
C ARG A 355 51.37 4.53 6.77
N GLN A 356 51.29 5.61 7.53
CA GLN A 356 52.45 6.36 7.99
C GLN A 356 53.33 5.54 8.95
N PHE A 357 52.74 4.84 9.93
CA PHE A 357 53.50 3.95 10.81
C PHE A 357 54.12 2.76 10.08
N ALA A 358 53.44 2.19 9.08
CA ALA A 358 54.01 1.14 8.23
C ALA A 358 55.22 1.65 7.46
N GLY A 359 55.11 2.82 6.82
CA GLY A 359 56.23 3.46 6.12
C GLY A 359 57.40 3.81 7.05
N TYR A 360 57.12 4.29 8.26
CA TYR A 360 58.15 4.56 9.27
C TYR A 360 58.89 3.28 9.70
N ILE A 361 58.15 2.19 9.95
CA ILE A 361 58.71 0.88 10.31
C ILE A 361 59.57 0.31 9.16
N GLU A 362 59.17 0.50 7.91
CA GLU A 362 59.92 0.05 6.73
C GLU A 362 61.17 0.90 6.44
N SER A 363 61.17 2.17 6.85
CA SER A 363 62.29 3.10 6.62
C SER A 363 63.50 2.85 7.52
N GLN A 364 63.33 2.10 8.61
CA GLN A 364 64.40 1.80 9.57
C GLN A 364 64.52 0.29 9.82
N ILE A 365 65.68 -0.16 10.31
CA ILE A 365 65.93 -1.57 10.61
C ILE A 365 65.49 -1.86 12.05
N PHE A 366 64.22 -2.22 12.23
CA PHE A 366 63.68 -2.66 13.53
C PHE A 366 63.66 -4.19 13.67
N ASN A 367 63.91 -4.68 14.89
CA ASN A 367 63.77 -6.10 15.23
C ASN A 367 62.30 -6.47 15.55
N GLY A 368 61.97 -7.76 15.60
CA GLY A 368 60.58 -8.23 15.78
C GLY A 368 59.90 -7.73 17.06
N SER A 369 60.65 -7.52 18.14
CA SER A 369 60.14 -6.97 19.40
C SER A 369 59.85 -5.48 19.29
N GLN A 370 60.75 -4.72 18.63
CA GLN A 370 60.56 -3.29 18.34
C GLN A 370 59.35 -3.06 17.42
N ILE A 371 59.17 -3.88 16.38
CA ILE A 371 58.01 -3.79 15.47
C ILE A 371 56.70 -4.05 16.23
N SER A 372 56.68 -5.08 17.10
CA SER A 372 55.51 -5.39 17.91
C SER A 372 55.17 -4.26 18.88
N PHE A 373 56.19 -3.64 19.47
CA PHE A 373 56.04 -2.46 20.33
C PHE A 373 55.48 -1.26 19.53
N LEU A 374 56.04 -0.95 18.36
CA LEU A 374 55.57 0.16 17.51
C LEU A 374 54.12 -0.04 17.03
N ARG A 375 53.69 -1.27 16.76
CA ARG A 375 52.27 -1.57 16.44
C ARG A 375 51.34 -1.37 17.64
N ALA A 376 51.81 -1.63 18.85
CA ALA A 376 51.07 -1.32 20.07
C ALA A 376 51.00 0.20 20.28
N VAL A 377 52.12 0.92 20.06
CA VAL A 377 52.16 2.40 20.10
C VAL A 377 51.20 2.99 19.07
N GLN A 378 51.17 2.47 17.85
CA GLN A 378 50.23 2.88 16.83
C GLN A 378 48.78 2.72 17.28
N SER A 379 48.44 1.62 17.95
CA SER A 379 47.08 1.38 18.47
C SER A 379 46.71 2.35 19.59
N VAL A 380 47.66 2.68 20.47
CA VAL A 380 47.50 3.73 21.51
C VAL A 380 47.36 5.11 20.88
N PHE A 381 48.15 5.40 19.85
CA PHE A 381 48.13 6.67 19.14
C PHE A 381 46.80 6.91 18.43
N VAL A 382 46.24 5.90 17.79
CA VAL A 382 44.89 5.98 17.18
C VAL A 382 43.82 6.37 18.19
N GLN A 383 43.97 5.96 19.46
CA GLN A 383 43.01 6.28 20.52
C GLN A 383 43.25 7.67 21.14
N LYS A 384 44.50 8.00 21.48
CA LYS A 384 44.86 9.27 22.16
C LYS A 384 45.00 10.45 21.20
N ARG A 385 45.26 10.21 19.90
CA ARG A 385 45.60 11.19 18.84
C ARG A 385 46.83 12.06 19.12
N HIS A 386 47.55 11.77 20.20
CA HIS A 386 48.81 12.38 20.57
C HIS A 386 49.68 11.32 21.26
N LEU A 387 50.99 11.56 21.29
CA LEU A 387 51.94 10.71 22.01
C LEU A 387 52.87 11.57 22.85
N LYS A 388 52.80 11.42 24.18
CA LYS A 388 53.75 12.00 25.12
C LYS A 388 54.74 10.93 25.58
N ARG A 389 55.92 11.35 26.02
CA ARG A 389 56.93 10.42 26.57
C ARG A 389 56.39 9.59 27.74
N THR A 390 55.49 10.14 28.55
CA THR A 390 54.82 9.43 29.65
C THR A 390 53.89 8.33 29.16
N ASP A 391 53.24 8.50 28.01
CA ASP A 391 52.28 7.53 27.46
C ASP A 391 52.95 6.19 27.10
N LEU A 392 54.27 6.22 26.88
CA LEU A 392 55.08 5.03 26.58
C LEU A 392 55.23 4.09 27.79
N TYR A 393 54.95 4.59 29.00
CA TYR A 393 55.02 3.85 30.27
C TYR A 393 53.62 3.52 30.83
N ASP A 394 52.55 3.76 30.06
CA ASP A 394 51.17 3.46 30.44
C ASP A 394 50.67 2.14 29.81
N PRO A 395 49.69 1.45 30.42
CA PRO A 395 48.97 0.36 29.77
C PRO A 395 48.31 0.84 28.46
N PRO A 396 48.30 0.06 27.36
CA PRO A 396 48.72 -1.33 27.23
C PRO A 396 50.22 -1.55 26.96
N LEU A 397 51.05 -0.51 26.84
CA LEU A 397 52.46 -0.64 26.46
C LEU A 397 53.31 -1.30 27.56
N THR A 398 52.88 -1.19 28.82
CA THR A 398 53.47 -1.89 29.98
C THR A 398 53.37 -3.42 29.90
N SER A 399 52.55 -3.99 29.00
CA SER A 399 52.51 -5.44 28.78
C SER A 399 53.84 -6.00 28.24
N PHE A 400 54.70 -5.15 27.69
CA PHE A 400 56.04 -5.50 27.22
C PHE A 400 57.12 -5.39 28.32
N GLY A 401 56.73 -4.97 29.54
CA GLY A 401 57.58 -4.68 30.71
C GLY A 401 57.51 -3.21 31.12
N GLU A 402 57.71 -2.91 32.42
CA GLU A 402 57.65 -1.53 32.96
C GLU A 402 58.66 -0.57 32.28
N ASP A 403 59.83 -1.08 31.87
CA ASP A 403 60.88 -0.32 31.15
C ASP A 403 61.09 -0.82 29.70
N ALA A 404 60.02 -1.32 29.06
CA ALA A 404 60.11 -1.91 27.72
C ALA A 404 60.72 -0.96 26.68
N VAL A 405 60.43 0.33 26.81
CA VAL A 405 60.85 1.40 25.89
C VAL A 405 62.38 1.55 25.91
N GLU A 406 62.97 1.66 27.10
CA GLU A 406 64.42 1.87 27.30
C GLU A 406 65.23 0.60 26.99
N ARG A 407 64.61 -0.57 27.15
CA ARG A 407 65.23 -1.85 26.77
C ARG A 407 65.21 -2.10 25.26
N LEU A 408 64.20 -1.60 24.56
CA LEU A 408 63.97 -1.89 23.15
C LEU A 408 64.49 -0.79 22.23
N PHE A 409 64.61 0.46 22.67
CA PHE A 409 64.99 1.61 21.84
C PHE A 409 66.09 2.44 22.51
N THR A 410 66.94 3.09 21.72
CA THR A 410 67.87 4.11 22.22
C THR A 410 67.15 5.43 22.47
N ASP A 411 67.73 6.32 23.29
CA ASP A 411 67.15 7.66 23.53
C ASP A 411 66.93 8.46 22.24
N GLU A 412 67.84 8.34 21.26
CA GLU A 412 67.69 8.97 19.94
C GLU A 412 66.49 8.39 19.17
N GLN A 413 66.30 7.07 19.21
CA GLN A 413 65.16 6.41 18.56
C GLN A 413 63.83 6.78 19.22
N ILE A 414 63.82 6.93 20.55
CA ILE A 414 62.62 7.36 21.29
C ILE A 414 62.24 8.79 20.88
N GLU A 415 63.20 9.70 20.80
CA GLU A 415 62.98 11.07 20.32
C GLU A 415 62.49 11.10 18.87
N ASP A 416 63.05 10.26 18.00
CA ASP A 416 62.62 10.17 16.60
C ASP A 416 61.19 9.65 16.45
N VAL A 417 60.79 8.65 17.25
CA VAL A 417 59.41 8.14 17.28
C VAL A 417 58.45 9.22 17.79
N LEU A 418 58.83 9.97 18.83
CA LEU A 418 58.01 11.07 19.36
C LEU A 418 57.84 12.20 18.35
N LYS A 419 58.93 12.61 17.68
CA LYS A 419 58.87 13.63 16.60
C LYS A 419 58.04 13.16 15.41
N PHE A 420 58.11 11.88 15.07
CA PHE A 420 57.26 11.29 14.03
C PHE A 420 55.79 11.31 14.43
N ALA A 421 55.46 10.86 15.66
CA ALA A 421 54.10 10.85 16.17
C ALA A 421 53.52 12.28 16.29
N GLU A 422 54.34 13.27 16.64
CA GLU A 422 53.93 14.68 16.72
C GLU A 422 53.49 15.25 15.36
N LYS A 423 54.10 14.81 14.25
CA LYS A 423 53.66 15.18 12.90
C LYS A 423 52.26 14.69 12.56
N LEU A 424 51.84 13.59 13.17
CA LEU A 424 50.53 12.96 12.94
C LEU A 424 49.49 13.38 14.00
N ALA A 425 49.89 14.17 15.00
CA ALA A 425 49.03 14.55 16.11
C ALA A 425 48.03 15.65 15.71
N ILE A 426 46.81 15.57 16.29
CA ILE A 426 45.66 16.44 15.99
C ILE A 426 44.92 16.78 17.28
#